data_AF-A0A7R9WSV2-F1
#
_entry.id   AF-A0A7R9WSV2-F1
#
_cell.length_a   1.000
_cell.length_b   1.000
_cell.length_c   1.000
_cell.angle_alpha   90.00
_cell.angle_beta   90.00
_cell.angle_gamma   90.00
#
_symmetry.space_group_name_H-M   'P 1'
#
loop_
_entity.id
_entity.type
_entity.pdbx_description
1 polymer ?
#
loop_
_entity_poly.entity_id
_entity_poly.type
_entity_poly.pdbx_seq_one_letter_code
_entity_poly.pdbx_strand_id
1 'polypeptide(L)'
;MIILSALPLFTLTMLSVSEFAAKPFVQRAIKTPSKLESVLSFFFGVDFEDKDLYAKDMREGVPQRTMEKLWYMGGAEYDDLCKQFIPTIRQASNANSEMITSDPRWQITVDGKVGQLLLFDQLARNAFRGQDEAFAYDDLSEKLALQVLQNQLKEIAHSNDAPPAEELEGEMYPPYVIMSIMPLMHSESATSHEYGNAVLDWCIQQKYGSSELFEKQFAMTKDFMIDHTKVIDRFGRYPHRNDKLKRDSTQDEIDWLNDTDNLPMWAKSQGLPAKPQLE
;
A
#
# COMPACT_ATOMS: atom_id res chain seq x y z
N MET A 1 -15.73 17.38 6.54
CA MET A 1 -14.88 17.99 7.58
C MET A 1 -14.54 16.90 8.58
N ILE A 2 -13.33 16.36 8.54
CA ILE A 2 -12.91 15.20 9.34
C ILE A 2 -12.69 15.66 10.79
N ILE A 3 -13.50 15.16 11.72
CA ILE A 3 -13.18 15.16 13.14
C ILE A 3 -12.90 13.69 13.49
N LEU A 4 -11.61 13.35 13.62
CA LEU A 4 -11.15 12.10 14.20
C LEU A 4 -11.33 12.20 15.71
N SER A 5 -12.29 11.47 16.28
CA SER A 5 -12.25 11.12 17.70
C SER A 5 -11.95 9.63 17.84
N ALA A 6 -10.80 9.37 18.47
CA ALA A 6 -10.34 8.09 19.02
C ALA A 6 -9.78 7.03 18.04
N LEU A 7 -8.68 7.38 17.36
CA LEU A 7 -7.56 6.45 17.25
C LEU A 7 -6.82 6.48 18.59
N PRO A 8 -6.36 5.36 19.19
CA PRO A 8 -5.33 5.41 20.20
C PRO A 8 -4.02 5.77 19.48
N LEU A 9 -3.87 7.06 19.19
CA LEU A 9 -2.61 7.64 18.79
C LEU A 9 -1.65 7.42 19.97
N PHE A 10 -0.72 6.48 19.83
CA PHE A 10 0.49 6.51 20.65
C PHE A 10 1.08 7.91 20.51
N THR A 11 1.56 8.47 21.62
CA THR A 11 2.18 9.80 21.70
C THR A 11 3.53 9.79 20.97
N LEU A 12 3.47 9.62 19.65
CA LEU A 12 4.57 9.63 18.71
C LEU A 12 4.46 10.92 17.91
N THR A 13 5.59 11.62 17.76
CA THR A 13 5.68 12.83 16.94
C THR A 13 5.50 12.45 15.46
N MET A 14 4.24 12.43 15.02
CA MET A 14 3.88 12.32 13.60
C MET A 14 4.36 13.55 12.84
N LEU A 15 4.94 13.34 11.66
CA LEU A 15 5.40 14.46 10.84
C LEU A 15 4.20 15.22 10.27
N SER A 16 4.20 16.54 10.41
CA SER A 16 3.42 17.39 9.51
C SER A 16 3.98 17.31 8.09
N VAL A 17 3.16 17.65 7.09
CA VAL A 17 3.62 17.72 5.69
C VAL A 17 4.81 18.67 5.57
N SER A 18 4.79 19.81 6.27
CA SER A 18 5.88 20.78 6.25
C SER A 18 7.19 20.25 6.83
N GLU A 19 7.15 19.50 7.94
CA GLU A 19 8.33 18.90 8.56
C GLU A 19 8.90 17.77 7.71
N PHE A 20 8.02 16.95 7.11
CA PHE A 20 8.40 15.91 6.17
C PHE A 20 9.04 16.51 4.91
N ALA A 21 8.38 17.50 4.29
CA ALA A 21 8.90 18.19 3.11
C ALA A 21 10.26 18.85 3.39
N ALA A 22 10.50 19.38 4.59
CA ALA A 22 11.77 20.01 4.94
C ALA A 22 12.95 19.04 5.09
N LYS A 23 12.71 17.71 5.16
CA LYS A 23 13.79 16.72 5.30
C LYS A 23 14.71 16.72 4.07
N PRO A 24 16.04 16.71 4.24
CA PRO A 24 16.98 16.69 3.12
C PRO A 24 16.76 15.52 2.14
N PHE A 25 16.47 14.32 2.64
CA PHE A 25 16.22 13.15 1.79
C PHE A 25 14.92 13.28 0.99
N VAL A 26 13.89 13.93 1.53
CA VAL A 26 12.64 14.20 0.79
C VAL A 26 12.89 15.20 -0.33
N GLN A 27 13.65 16.27 -0.05
CA GLN A 27 14.04 17.26 -1.06
C GLN A 27 14.91 16.66 -2.17
N ARG A 28 15.77 15.69 -1.86
CA ARG A 28 16.50 14.92 -2.89
C ARG A 28 15.53 14.03 -3.67
N ALA A 29 14.66 13.29 -2.98
CA ALA A 29 13.74 12.34 -3.59
C ALA A 29 12.84 12.97 -4.65
N ILE A 30 12.23 14.13 -4.35
CA ILE A 30 11.36 14.82 -5.31
C ILE A 30 12.13 15.41 -6.51
N LYS A 31 13.45 15.62 -6.40
CA LYS A 31 14.30 16.09 -7.50
C LYS A 31 14.80 14.95 -8.39
N THR A 32 14.90 13.74 -7.85
CA THR A 32 15.34 12.54 -8.58
C THR A 32 14.39 11.37 -8.38
N PRO A 33 13.09 11.53 -8.72
CA PRO A 33 12.05 10.56 -8.35
C PRO A 33 12.20 9.20 -9.05
N SER A 34 13.10 9.06 -10.04
CA SER A 34 13.38 7.81 -10.75
C SER A 34 14.41 6.91 -10.07
N LYS A 35 15.11 7.39 -9.02
CA LYS A 35 16.04 6.55 -8.25
C LYS A 35 15.28 5.67 -7.26
N LEU A 36 15.76 4.44 -7.07
CA LEU A 36 15.19 3.50 -6.11
C LEU A 36 15.17 4.08 -4.68
N GLU A 37 16.29 4.65 -4.25
CA GLU A 37 16.43 5.27 -2.93
C GLU A 37 15.47 6.45 -2.76
N SER A 38 15.16 7.19 -3.84
CA SER A 38 14.23 8.32 -3.78
C SER A 38 12.80 7.87 -3.50
N VAL A 39 12.34 6.79 -4.16
CA VAL A 39 11.01 6.23 -3.91
C VAL A 39 10.90 5.69 -2.49
N LEU A 40 11.87 4.86 -2.07
CA LEU A 40 11.86 4.26 -0.74
C LEU A 40 11.98 5.32 0.36
N SER A 41 12.88 6.30 0.20
CA SER A 41 13.08 7.32 1.22
C SER A 41 11.87 8.23 1.38
N PHE A 42 11.28 8.64 0.26
CA PHE A 42 10.07 9.46 0.28
C PHE A 42 8.93 8.71 0.96
N PHE A 43 8.66 7.47 0.53
CA PHE A 43 7.50 6.76 1.04
C PHE A 43 7.65 6.37 2.52
N PHE A 44 8.80 5.85 2.93
CA PHE A 44 9.02 5.37 4.30
C PHE A 44 9.43 6.46 5.28
N GLY A 45 9.77 7.67 4.82
CA GLY A 45 10.21 8.75 5.71
C GLY A 45 11.56 8.49 6.38
N VAL A 46 12.41 7.68 5.73
CA VAL A 46 13.75 7.25 6.20
C VAL A 46 14.76 7.55 5.09
N ASP A 47 16.01 7.88 5.40
CA ASP A 47 17.02 8.17 4.37
C ASP A 47 17.70 6.87 3.87
N PHE A 48 17.25 6.33 2.73
CA PHE A 48 17.83 5.12 2.12
C PHE A 48 19.22 5.34 1.50
N GLU A 49 19.71 6.57 1.42
CA GLU A 49 21.12 6.83 1.06
C GLU A 49 22.05 6.65 2.29
N ASP A 50 21.51 6.69 3.52
CA ASP A 50 22.24 6.39 4.76
C ASP A 50 22.20 4.89 5.08
N LYS A 51 23.16 4.17 4.50
CA LYS A 51 23.27 2.70 4.59
C LYS A 51 23.45 2.15 6.01
N ASP A 52 23.92 2.98 6.93
CA ASP A 52 24.15 2.58 8.31
C ASP A 52 22.87 2.67 9.16
N LEU A 53 21.94 3.54 8.76
CA LEU A 53 20.73 3.83 9.55
C LEU A 53 19.44 3.26 8.97
N TYR A 54 19.24 3.22 7.66
CA TYR A 54 17.91 2.90 7.13
C TYR A 54 17.42 1.52 7.58
N ALA A 55 18.29 0.50 7.59
CA ALA A 55 17.92 -0.85 7.99
C ALA A 55 17.50 -0.91 9.47
N LYS A 56 18.13 -0.10 10.33
CA LYS A 56 17.74 0.03 11.73
C LYS A 56 16.37 0.69 11.85
N ASP A 57 16.18 1.83 11.17
CA ASP A 57 14.93 2.59 11.21
C ASP A 57 13.74 1.77 10.71
N MET A 58 13.94 0.98 9.66
CA MET A 58 12.94 0.05 9.11
C MET A 58 12.60 -1.07 10.08
N ARG A 59 13.60 -1.71 10.72
CA ARG A 59 13.39 -2.76 11.74
C ARG A 59 12.79 -2.25 13.04
N GLU A 60 13.04 -0.99 13.38
CA GLU A 60 12.46 -0.39 14.57
C GLU A 60 11.05 0.17 14.30
N GLY A 61 10.61 0.29 13.05
CA GLY A 61 9.29 0.81 12.69
C GLY A 61 9.19 2.34 12.74
N VAL A 62 10.28 3.05 12.44
CA VAL A 62 10.26 4.51 12.24
C VAL A 62 9.20 4.94 11.22
N PRO A 63 8.98 4.24 10.08
CA PRO A 63 7.94 4.61 9.14
C PRO A 63 6.54 4.61 9.77
N GLN A 64 6.17 3.57 10.52
CA GLN A 64 4.87 3.49 11.21
C GLN A 64 4.71 4.64 12.21
N ARG A 65 5.77 5.01 12.93
CA ARG A 65 5.68 6.11 13.90
C ARG A 65 5.52 7.50 13.28
N THR A 66 6.02 7.70 12.07
CA THR A 66 6.19 9.04 11.49
C THR A 66 5.30 9.32 10.29
N MET A 67 4.98 8.30 9.49
CA MET A 67 4.34 8.43 8.18
C MET A 67 2.86 8.04 8.15
N GLU A 68 2.33 7.32 9.15
CA GLU A 68 0.93 6.84 9.15
C GLU A 68 -0.10 7.94 8.83
N LYS A 69 0.09 9.13 9.41
CA LYS A 69 -0.79 10.27 9.13
C LYS A 69 -0.75 10.67 7.67
N LEU A 70 0.44 10.72 7.06
CA LEU A 70 0.63 11.10 5.67
C LEU A 70 0.06 10.03 4.73
N TRP A 71 0.32 8.75 5.01
CA TRP A 71 -0.21 7.63 4.22
C TRP A 71 -1.74 7.58 4.23
N TYR A 72 -2.36 7.64 5.41
CA TYR A 72 -3.80 7.34 5.54
C TYR A 72 -4.70 8.58 5.53
N MET A 73 -4.21 9.75 5.96
CA MET A 73 -5.01 10.99 5.87
C MET A 73 -4.75 11.77 4.59
N GLY A 74 -3.54 11.67 4.03
CA GLY A 74 -3.13 12.43 2.84
C GLY A 74 -3.41 13.92 2.97
N GLY A 75 -3.90 14.52 1.88
CA GLY A 75 -4.28 15.92 1.80
C GLY A 75 -3.56 16.63 0.66
N ALA A 76 -4.11 17.75 0.20
CA ALA A 76 -3.63 18.45 -1.00
C ALA A 76 -2.12 18.74 -0.97
N GLU A 77 -1.58 19.17 0.18
CA GLU A 77 -0.15 19.45 0.35
C GLU A 77 0.72 18.20 0.19
N TYR A 78 0.30 17.05 0.71
CA TYR A 78 1.04 15.80 0.56
C TYR A 78 0.88 15.23 -0.85
N ASP A 79 -0.32 15.31 -1.42
CA ASP A 79 -0.58 14.89 -2.80
C ASP A 79 0.28 15.69 -3.79
N ASP A 80 0.53 16.99 -3.54
CA ASP A 80 1.42 17.81 -4.36
C ASP A 80 2.88 17.34 -4.35
N LEU A 81 3.35 16.76 -3.24
CA LEU A 81 4.65 16.10 -3.19
C LEU A 81 4.63 14.79 -3.99
N CYS A 82 3.57 13.99 -3.86
CA CYS A 82 3.42 12.74 -4.60
C CYS A 82 3.34 12.96 -6.13
N LYS A 83 2.78 14.09 -6.59
CA LYS A 83 2.73 14.44 -8.03
C LYS A 83 4.11 14.51 -8.69
N GLN A 84 5.18 14.75 -7.93
CA GLN A 84 6.55 14.74 -8.46
C GLN A 84 6.97 13.34 -8.97
N PHE A 85 6.30 12.27 -8.51
CA PHE A 85 6.54 10.91 -8.95
C PHE A 85 5.69 10.49 -10.16
N ILE A 86 4.77 11.32 -10.68
CA ILE A 86 3.93 10.97 -11.85
C ILE A 86 4.75 10.49 -13.05
N PRO A 87 5.82 11.17 -13.48
CA PRO A 87 6.64 10.69 -14.60
C PRO A 87 7.26 9.32 -14.29
N THR A 88 7.73 9.12 -13.06
CA THR A 88 8.30 7.85 -12.59
C THR A 88 7.28 6.72 -12.63
N ILE A 89 6.07 6.94 -12.11
CA ILE A 89 4.99 5.93 -12.08
C ILE A 89 4.69 5.44 -13.50
N ARG A 90 4.50 6.37 -14.43
CA ARG A 90 4.21 6.06 -15.84
C ARG A 90 5.38 5.38 -16.57
N GLN A 91 6.62 5.70 -16.21
CA GLN A 91 7.79 5.03 -16.79
C GLN A 91 7.94 3.61 -16.24
N ALA A 92 7.82 3.44 -14.93
CA ALA A 92 7.95 2.15 -14.26
C ALA A 92 6.91 1.14 -14.73
N SER A 93 5.71 1.57 -15.16
CA SER A 93 4.69 0.66 -15.68
C SER A 93 5.10 -0.05 -16.98
N ASN A 94 6.19 0.39 -17.62
CA ASN A 94 6.89 -0.37 -18.65
C ASN A 94 8.17 -0.98 -18.09
N ALA A 95 8.19 -2.30 -17.92
CA ALA A 95 9.34 -3.05 -17.40
C ALA A 95 10.61 -2.91 -18.26
N ASN A 96 10.48 -2.52 -19.53
CA ASN A 96 11.61 -2.26 -20.44
C ASN A 96 12.02 -0.77 -20.49
N SER A 97 11.46 0.08 -19.62
CA SER A 97 11.85 1.48 -19.56
C SER A 97 13.32 1.63 -19.16
N GLU A 98 13.96 2.71 -19.63
CA GLU A 98 15.35 3.02 -19.24
C GLU A 98 15.49 3.19 -17.73
N MET A 99 14.47 3.74 -17.04
CA MET A 99 14.42 3.82 -15.58
C MET A 99 14.65 2.46 -14.93
N ILE A 100 13.91 1.44 -15.38
CA ILE A 100 13.97 0.10 -14.79
C ILE A 100 15.21 -0.68 -15.26
N THR A 101 15.60 -0.52 -16.53
CA THR A 101 16.70 -1.30 -17.12
C THR A 101 18.10 -0.73 -16.82
N SER A 102 18.22 0.56 -16.48
CA SER A 102 19.49 1.19 -16.11
C SER A 102 19.97 0.87 -14.69
N ASP A 103 19.08 0.43 -13.81
CA ASP A 103 19.40 -0.03 -12.46
C ASP A 103 18.80 -1.43 -12.21
N PRO A 104 19.58 -2.51 -12.31
CA PRO A 104 19.06 -3.88 -12.23
C PRO A 104 18.42 -4.20 -10.88
N ARG A 105 18.71 -3.41 -9.83
CA ARG A 105 18.15 -3.61 -8.49
C ARG A 105 16.63 -3.57 -8.49
N TRP A 106 16.02 -2.77 -9.38
CA TRP A 106 14.56 -2.74 -9.56
C TRP A 106 13.97 -4.14 -9.79
N GLN A 107 14.72 -5.03 -10.47
CA GLN A 107 14.22 -6.34 -10.87
C GLN A 107 14.66 -7.49 -9.98
N ILE A 108 15.82 -7.39 -9.34
CA ILE A 108 16.42 -8.53 -8.63
C ILE A 108 16.40 -8.40 -7.11
N THR A 109 16.00 -7.24 -6.56
CA THR A 109 16.01 -7.00 -5.11
C THR A 109 14.62 -6.84 -4.53
N VAL A 110 14.45 -7.16 -3.25
CA VAL A 110 13.24 -6.88 -2.47
C VAL A 110 12.92 -5.38 -2.50
N ASP A 111 13.93 -4.54 -2.24
CA ASP A 111 13.83 -3.07 -2.30
C ASP A 111 13.28 -2.60 -3.64
N GLY A 112 13.80 -3.14 -4.75
CA GLY A 112 13.37 -2.81 -6.11
C GLY A 112 11.91 -3.15 -6.39
N LYS A 113 11.46 -4.35 -6.00
CA LYS A 113 10.08 -4.78 -6.18
C LYS A 113 9.12 -3.98 -5.29
N VAL A 114 9.49 -3.74 -4.03
CA VAL A 114 8.72 -2.89 -3.11
C VAL A 114 8.66 -1.45 -3.65
N GLY A 115 9.75 -0.89 -4.16
CA GLY A 115 9.76 0.44 -4.76
C GLY A 115 8.77 0.56 -5.93
N GLN A 116 8.72 -0.42 -6.83
CA GLN A 116 7.73 -0.45 -7.91
C GLN A 116 6.30 -0.57 -7.37
N LEU A 117 6.08 -1.44 -6.40
CA LEU A 117 4.78 -1.63 -5.75
C LEU A 117 4.28 -0.32 -5.14
N LEU A 118 5.15 0.42 -4.45
CA LEU A 118 4.82 1.71 -3.84
C LEU A 118 4.49 2.77 -4.88
N LEU A 119 5.14 2.78 -6.04
CA LEU A 119 4.79 3.66 -7.16
C LEU A 119 3.36 3.38 -7.65
N PHE A 120 3.01 2.10 -7.81
CA PHE A 120 1.77 1.67 -8.45
C PHE A 120 0.55 1.66 -7.53
N ASP A 121 0.71 1.33 -6.25
CA ASP A 121 -0.42 1.27 -5.32
C ASP A 121 -0.51 2.53 -4.44
N GLN A 122 0.58 2.91 -3.78
CA GLN A 122 0.53 3.94 -2.74
C GLN A 122 0.65 5.34 -3.34
N LEU A 123 1.74 5.62 -4.06
CA LEU A 123 1.99 6.94 -4.64
C LEU A 123 0.99 7.27 -5.75
N ALA A 124 0.55 6.30 -6.55
CA ALA A 124 -0.48 6.52 -7.57
C ALA A 124 -1.80 7.02 -6.96
N ARG A 125 -2.25 6.44 -5.83
CA ARG A 125 -3.49 6.85 -5.15
C ARG A 125 -3.46 8.31 -4.67
N ASN A 126 -2.29 8.79 -4.22
CA ASN A 126 -2.11 10.20 -3.86
C ASN A 126 -1.91 11.10 -5.08
N ALA A 127 -1.03 10.73 -6.01
CA ALA A 127 -0.65 11.55 -7.16
C ALA A 127 -1.82 11.78 -8.13
N PHE A 128 -2.69 10.77 -8.29
CA PHE A 128 -3.85 10.79 -9.18
C PHE A 128 -5.17 10.85 -8.41
N ARG A 129 -5.18 11.36 -7.16
CA ARG A 129 -6.39 11.39 -6.32
C ARG A 129 -7.60 11.96 -7.09
N GLY A 130 -8.70 11.20 -7.08
CA GLY A 130 -9.94 11.57 -7.77
C GLY A 130 -9.95 11.32 -9.28
N GLN A 131 -8.90 10.73 -9.84
CA GLN A 131 -8.79 10.37 -11.25
C GLN A 131 -8.78 8.85 -11.40
N ASP A 132 -9.21 8.35 -12.57
CA ASP A 132 -9.24 6.91 -12.86
C ASP A 132 -7.84 6.27 -12.85
N GLU A 133 -6.81 7.04 -13.22
CA GLU A 133 -5.41 6.59 -13.25
C GLU A 133 -4.89 6.15 -11.87
N ALA A 134 -5.53 6.57 -10.77
CA ALA A 134 -5.22 6.11 -9.41
C ALA A 134 -5.38 4.60 -9.21
N PHE A 135 -6.11 3.91 -10.08
CA PHE A 135 -6.36 2.46 -10.05
C PHE A 135 -5.76 1.72 -11.26
N ALA A 136 -5.18 2.45 -12.21
CA ALA A 136 -4.71 1.88 -13.48
C ALA A 136 -3.53 0.91 -13.33
N TYR A 137 -2.91 0.86 -12.15
CA TYR A 137 -1.73 0.07 -11.87
C TYR A 137 -1.97 -1.04 -10.82
N ASP A 138 -3.22 -1.25 -10.38
CA ASP A 138 -3.57 -2.25 -9.35
C ASP A 138 -3.09 -3.66 -9.75
N ASP A 139 -3.28 -4.08 -11.01
CA ASP A 139 -2.82 -5.39 -11.51
C ASP A 139 -1.29 -5.54 -11.46
N LEU A 140 -0.54 -4.45 -11.62
CA LEU A 140 0.92 -4.47 -11.56
C LEU A 140 1.41 -4.54 -10.11
N SER A 141 0.81 -3.76 -9.21
CA SER A 141 1.15 -3.78 -7.79
C SER A 141 0.80 -5.11 -7.14
N GLU A 142 -0.32 -5.74 -7.52
CA GLU A 142 -0.71 -7.08 -7.04
C GLU A 142 0.33 -8.14 -7.43
N LYS A 143 0.77 -8.17 -8.70
CA LYS A 143 1.80 -9.11 -9.16
C LYS A 143 3.12 -8.92 -8.41
N LEU A 144 3.51 -7.67 -8.18
CA LEU A 144 4.72 -7.35 -7.40
C LEU A 144 4.56 -7.77 -5.94
N ALA A 145 3.39 -7.59 -5.33
CA ALA A 145 3.12 -8.04 -3.97
C ALA A 145 3.30 -9.55 -3.82
N LEU A 146 2.78 -10.34 -4.77
CA LEU A 146 2.96 -11.79 -4.80
C LEU A 146 4.44 -12.18 -4.96
N GLN A 147 5.20 -11.47 -5.79
CA GLN A 147 6.66 -11.68 -5.92
C GLN A 147 7.39 -11.38 -4.60
N VAL A 148 7.06 -10.27 -3.94
CA VAL A 148 7.70 -9.88 -2.68
C VAL A 148 7.36 -10.87 -1.55
N LEU A 149 6.12 -11.34 -1.48
CA LEU A 149 5.62 -12.24 -0.43
C LEU A 149 5.83 -13.73 -0.70
N GLN A 150 6.45 -14.09 -1.84
CA GLN A 150 6.61 -15.47 -2.29
C GLN A 150 7.27 -16.39 -1.25
N ASN A 151 8.21 -15.88 -0.45
CA ASN A 151 8.90 -16.68 0.57
C ASN A 151 7.97 -17.01 1.74
N GLN A 152 7.18 -16.03 2.21
CA GLN A 152 6.15 -16.28 3.23
C GLN A 152 5.09 -17.25 2.70
N LEU A 153 4.64 -17.06 1.46
CA LEU A 153 3.68 -17.95 0.81
C LEU A 153 4.20 -19.38 0.66
N LYS A 154 5.49 -19.57 0.38
CA LYS A 154 6.16 -20.88 0.35
C LYS A 154 6.24 -21.57 1.70
N GLU A 155 6.38 -20.81 2.78
CA GLU A 155 6.38 -21.40 4.13
C GLU A 155 4.97 -21.83 4.54
N ILE A 156 3.94 -21.12 4.08
CA ILE A 156 2.52 -21.44 4.33
C ILE A 156 2.07 -22.64 3.48
N ALA A 157 2.26 -22.54 2.16
CA ALA A 157 1.98 -23.60 1.21
C ALA A 157 3.16 -24.56 1.22
N HIS A 158 3.09 -25.59 2.06
CA HIS A 158 4.00 -26.74 2.05
C HIS A 158 4.54 -26.97 0.63
N SER A 159 5.87 -26.98 0.46
CA SER A 159 6.65 -26.59 -0.74
C SER A 159 6.21 -27.06 -2.14
N ASN A 160 5.21 -27.95 -2.26
CA ASN A 160 4.72 -28.51 -3.51
C ASN A 160 3.61 -27.67 -4.18
N ASP A 161 2.92 -26.79 -3.46
CA ASP A 161 1.79 -25.99 -4.00
C ASP A 161 2.12 -24.49 -4.16
N ALA A 162 3.30 -24.06 -3.74
CA ALA A 162 3.72 -22.67 -3.85
C ALA A 162 4.08 -22.31 -5.31
N PRO A 163 3.73 -21.10 -5.78
CA PRO A 163 4.13 -20.64 -7.10
C PRO A 163 5.67 -20.60 -7.24
N PRO A 164 6.22 -20.75 -8.47
CA PRO A 164 7.64 -20.60 -8.71
C PRO A 164 8.13 -19.25 -8.17
N ALA A 165 9.14 -19.27 -7.30
CA ALA A 165 9.74 -18.05 -6.77
C ALA A 165 11.02 -17.71 -7.51
N GLU A 166 11.18 -16.43 -7.83
CA GLU A 166 12.45 -15.84 -8.23
C GLU A 166 13.18 -15.40 -6.97
N GLU A 167 14.39 -15.87 -6.70
CA GLU A 167 15.12 -15.43 -5.51
C GLU A 167 15.40 -13.91 -5.61
N LEU A 168 14.86 -13.15 -4.64
CA LEU A 168 15.09 -11.71 -4.54
C LEU A 168 16.20 -11.44 -3.52
N GLU A 169 17.16 -10.61 -3.92
CA GLU A 169 18.24 -10.15 -3.06
C GLU A 169 17.75 -9.12 -2.04
N GLY A 170 18.37 -9.09 -0.87
CA GLY A 170 18.10 -8.09 0.17
C GLY A 170 17.15 -8.59 1.26
N GLU A 171 16.89 -7.70 2.22
CA GLU A 171 16.12 -8.03 3.41
C GLU A 171 14.65 -7.63 3.25
N MET A 172 13.77 -8.51 3.73
CA MET A 172 12.36 -8.19 3.89
C MET A 172 12.15 -7.54 5.26
N TYR A 173 11.70 -6.28 5.30
CA TYR A 173 11.39 -5.57 6.55
C TYR A 173 9.89 -5.70 6.90
N PRO A 174 9.50 -5.61 8.19
CA PRO A 174 8.08 -5.61 8.56
C PRO A 174 7.23 -4.52 7.87
N PRO A 175 7.71 -3.27 7.68
CA PRO A 175 7.00 -2.28 6.87
C PRO A 175 6.76 -2.72 5.42
N TYR A 176 7.70 -3.47 4.82
CA TYR A 176 7.52 -3.97 3.45
C TYR A 176 6.41 -5.01 3.37
N VAL A 177 6.29 -5.87 4.37
CA VAL A 177 5.21 -6.87 4.42
C VAL A 177 3.87 -6.14 4.45
N ILE A 178 3.71 -5.19 5.38
CA ILE A 178 2.48 -4.41 5.52
C ILE A 178 2.12 -3.73 4.19
N MET A 179 3.09 -3.08 3.53
CA MET A 179 2.83 -2.41 2.25
C MET A 179 2.56 -3.39 1.12
N SER A 180 3.09 -4.62 1.17
CA SER A 180 2.81 -5.66 0.17
C SER A 180 1.45 -6.32 0.39
N ILE A 181 0.88 -6.27 1.58
CA ILE A 181 -0.51 -6.71 1.83
C ILE A 181 -1.52 -5.75 1.19
N MET A 182 -1.22 -4.45 1.12
CA MET A 182 -2.17 -3.46 0.63
C MET A 182 -2.66 -3.73 -0.81
N PRO A 183 -1.79 -4.04 -1.81
CA PRO A 183 -2.27 -4.44 -3.14
C PRO A 183 -3.16 -5.68 -3.14
N LEU A 184 -2.87 -6.68 -2.30
CA LEU A 184 -3.72 -7.87 -2.17
C LEU A 184 -5.08 -7.51 -1.57
N MET A 185 -5.10 -6.59 -0.60
CA MET A 185 -6.32 -6.03 -0.01
C MET A 185 -7.11 -5.20 -1.02
N HIS A 186 -6.45 -4.51 -1.95
CA HIS A 186 -7.11 -3.68 -2.97
C HIS A 186 -7.57 -4.46 -4.21
N SER A 187 -7.18 -5.73 -4.33
CA SER A 187 -7.56 -6.61 -5.44
C SER A 187 -9.02 -7.03 -5.36
N GLU A 188 -9.66 -7.22 -6.51
CA GLU A 188 -10.99 -7.86 -6.62
C GLU A 188 -10.87 -9.39 -6.84
N SER A 189 -9.81 -10.01 -6.29
CA SER A 189 -9.51 -11.44 -6.38
C SER A 189 -9.65 -12.11 -5.01
N ALA A 190 -10.56 -13.09 -4.90
CA ALA A 190 -10.73 -13.87 -3.68
C ALA A 190 -9.44 -14.60 -3.26
N THR A 191 -8.68 -15.14 -4.23
CA THR A 191 -7.40 -15.82 -3.96
C THR A 191 -6.35 -14.85 -3.40
N SER A 192 -6.33 -13.61 -3.88
CA SER A 192 -5.42 -12.58 -3.36
C SER A 192 -5.79 -12.22 -1.91
N HIS A 193 -7.09 -12.26 -1.60
CA HIS A 193 -7.58 -12.13 -0.23
C HIS A 193 -7.18 -13.30 0.67
N GLU A 194 -7.26 -14.53 0.18
CA GLU A 194 -6.78 -15.72 0.90
C GLU A 194 -5.28 -15.62 1.20
N TYR A 195 -4.46 -15.24 0.22
CA TYR A 195 -3.02 -15.06 0.40
C TYR A 195 -2.68 -13.95 1.40
N GLY A 196 -3.32 -12.78 1.30
CA GLY A 196 -3.09 -11.69 2.25
C GLY A 196 -3.46 -12.09 3.68
N ASN A 197 -4.58 -12.80 3.85
CA ASN A 197 -4.99 -13.34 5.15
C ASN A 197 -3.96 -14.33 5.70
N ALA A 198 -3.50 -15.29 4.89
CA ALA A 198 -2.58 -16.32 5.31
C ALA A 198 -1.19 -15.76 5.67
N VAL A 199 -0.67 -14.80 4.91
CA VAL A 199 0.60 -14.11 5.22
C VAL A 199 0.51 -13.36 6.54
N LEU A 200 -0.60 -12.67 6.80
CA LEU A 200 -0.80 -11.97 8.07
C LEU A 200 -0.90 -12.95 9.25
N ASP A 201 -1.59 -14.08 9.10
CA ASP A 201 -1.63 -15.13 10.12
C ASP A 201 -0.24 -15.70 10.39
N TRP A 202 0.55 -15.95 9.35
CA TRP A 202 1.95 -16.36 9.47
C TRP A 202 2.77 -15.30 10.22
N CYS A 203 2.67 -14.01 9.86
CA CYS A 203 3.41 -12.94 10.53
C CYS A 203 3.09 -12.85 12.02
N ILE A 204 1.81 -12.98 12.39
CA ILE A 204 1.35 -12.95 13.79
C ILE A 204 1.88 -14.17 14.54
N GLN A 205 1.78 -15.37 13.97
CA GLN A 205 2.26 -16.60 14.59
C GLN A 205 3.78 -16.63 14.78
N GLN A 206 4.53 -16.16 13.78
CA GLN A 206 5.99 -16.08 13.84
C GLN A 206 6.51 -14.89 14.65
N LYS A 207 5.61 -14.00 15.13
CA LYS A 207 5.96 -12.71 15.74
C LYS A 207 6.93 -11.91 14.86
N TYR A 208 6.65 -11.85 13.56
CA TYR A 208 7.55 -11.25 12.59
C TYR A 208 7.88 -9.79 12.96
N GLY A 209 9.17 -9.42 12.97
CA GLY A 209 9.66 -8.13 13.45
C GLY A 209 9.81 -8.00 14.98
N SER A 210 9.19 -8.88 15.77
CA SER A 210 9.37 -9.07 17.22
C SER A 210 9.35 -7.78 18.06
N SER A 211 8.45 -6.84 17.78
CA SER A 211 8.19 -5.66 18.62
C SER A 211 6.70 -5.47 18.87
N GLU A 212 6.34 -4.90 20.03
CA GLU A 212 4.94 -4.59 20.37
C GLU A 212 4.27 -3.70 19.31
N LEU A 213 5.05 -2.83 18.65
CA LEU A 213 4.59 -2.01 17.54
C LEU A 213 4.13 -2.88 16.36
N PHE A 214 4.95 -3.83 15.90
CA PHE A 214 4.60 -4.66 14.76
C PHE A 214 3.55 -5.72 15.08
N GLU A 215 3.52 -6.26 16.30
CA GLU A 215 2.42 -7.12 16.75
C GLU A 215 1.07 -6.40 16.59
N LYS A 216 0.97 -5.14 17.04
CA LYS A 216 -0.22 -4.31 16.87
C LYS A 216 -0.49 -3.98 15.41
N GLN A 217 0.54 -3.66 14.64
CA GLN A 217 0.38 -3.27 13.23
C GLN A 217 -0.10 -4.44 12.37
N PHE A 218 0.42 -5.65 12.59
CA PHE A 218 -0.05 -6.84 11.87
C PHE A 218 -1.47 -7.22 12.27
N ALA A 219 -1.81 -7.15 13.56
CA ALA A 219 -3.19 -7.37 14.01
C ALA A 219 -4.17 -6.37 13.39
N MET A 220 -3.83 -5.08 13.41
CA MET A 220 -4.64 -4.03 12.79
C MET A 220 -4.78 -4.25 11.27
N THR A 221 -3.69 -4.58 10.59
CA THR A 221 -3.71 -4.84 9.14
C THR A 221 -4.57 -6.07 8.83
N LYS A 222 -4.59 -7.09 9.70
CA LYS A 222 -5.46 -8.27 9.60
C LYS A 222 -6.94 -7.93 9.75
N ASP A 223 -7.30 -7.05 10.68
CA ASP A 223 -8.68 -6.60 10.83
C ASP A 223 -9.17 -5.90 9.54
N PHE A 224 -8.36 -5.01 8.96
CA PHE A 224 -8.66 -4.39 7.68
C PHE A 224 -8.77 -5.42 6.55
N MET A 225 -7.84 -6.38 6.49
CA MET A 225 -7.86 -7.43 5.48
C MET A 225 -9.15 -8.26 5.54
N ILE A 226 -9.58 -8.65 6.75
CA ILE A 226 -10.83 -9.37 6.98
C ILE A 226 -12.04 -8.55 6.52
N ASP A 227 -12.08 -7.26 6.86
CA ASP A 227 -13.19 -6.39 6.47
C ASP A 227 -13.30 -6.19 4.96
N HIS A 228 -12.17 -6.09 4.26
CA HIS A 228 -12.17 -6.06 2.79
C HIS A 228 -12.56 -7.42 2.21
N THR A 229 -12.12 -8.53 2.82
CA THR A 229 -12.49 -9.90 2.40
C THR A 229 -14.00 -10.12 2.45
N LYS A 230 -14.69 -9.66 3.49
CA LYS A 230 -16.16 -9.75 3.57
C LYS A 230 -16.88 -9.09 2.39
N VAL A 231 -16.32 -8.01 1.84
CA VAL A 231 -16.88 -7.30 0.68
C VAL A 231 -16.64 -8.10 -0.60
N ILE A 232 -15.44 -8.64 -0.77
CA ILE A 232 -15.12 -9.52 -1.90
C ILE A 232 -15.91 -10.83 -1.85
N ASP A 233 -16.09 -11.44 -0.68
CA ASP A 233 -16.92 -12.64 -0.52
C ASP A 233 -18.38 -12.39 -0.89
N ARG A 234 -18.91 -11.20 -0.56
CA ARG A 234 -20.30 -10.84 -0.84
C ARG A 234 -20.54 -10.47 -2.30
N PHE A 235 -19.66 -9.66 -2.89
CA PHE A 235 -19.90 -9.03 -4.19
C PHE A 235 -18.96 -9.50 -5.31
N GLY A 236 -17.86 -10.16 -4.96
CA GLY A 236 -16.78 -10.52 -5.89
C GLY A 236 -15.98 -9.31 -6.41
N ARG A 237 -16.27 -8.10 -5.92
CA ARG A 237 -15.71 -6.83 -6.38
C ARG A 237 -15.97 -5.71 -5.37
N TYR A 238 -15.42 -4.52 -5.61
CA TYR A 238 -15.67 -3.32 -4.83
C TYR A 238 -16.76 -2.44 -5.44
N PRO A 239 -17.98 -2.38 -4.84
CA PRO A 239 -19.09 -1.66 -5.46
C PRO A 239 -18.85 -0.16 -5.65
N HIS A 240 -18.09 0.49 -4.76
CA HIS A 240 -17.75 1.91 -4.86
C HIS A 240 -16.89 2.25 -6.09
N ARG A 241 -16.28 1.24 -6.75
CA ARG A 241 -15.52 1.43 -8.00
C ARG A 241 -16.40 1.35 -9.24
N ASN A 242 -17.66 0.91 -9.13
CA ASN A 242 -18.51 0.61 -10.28
C ASN A 242 -18.65 1.79 -11.26
N ASP A 243 -18.94 3.00 -10.76
CA ASP A 243 -19.07 4.19 -11.59
C ASP A 243 -17.77 4.52 -12.36
N LYS A 244 -16.63 4.55 -11.65
CA LYS A 244 -15.31 4.82 -12.23
C LYS A 244 -14.88 3.75 -13.26
N LEU A 245 -15.23 2.49 -12.99
CA LEU A 245 -14.95 1.36 -13.87
C LEU A 245 -16.06 1.11 -14.91
N LYS A 246 -17.07 1.98 -14.99
CA LYS A 246 -18.21 1.90 -15.93
C LYS A 246 -18.95 0.57 -15.86
N ARG A 247 -19.19 0.08 -14.63
CA ARG A 247 -19.95 -1.14 -14.33
C ARG A 247 -21.33 -0.78 -13.82
N ASP A 248 -22.34 -1.55 -14.23
CA ASP A 248 -23.67 -1.45 -13.62
C ASP A 248 -23.64 -2.03 -12.19
N SER A 249 -24.19 -1.28 -11.25
CA SER A 249 -24.39 -1.74 -9.87
C SER A 249 -25.68 -2.57 -9.76
N THR A 250 -25.61 -3.68 -9.04
CA THR A 250 -26.80 -4.45 -8.63
C THR A 250 -27.56 -3.71 -7.53
N GLN A 251 -28.81 -4.11 -7.27
CA GLN A 251 -29.58 -3.53 -6.16
C GLN A 251 -28.91 -3.78 -4.80
N ASP A 252 -28.33 -4.97 -4.58
CA ASP A 252 -27.66 -5.29 -3.30
C ASP A 252 -26.42 -4.40 -3.07
N GLU A 253 -25.68 -4.11 -4.14
CA GLU A 253 -24.54 -3.18 -4.11
C GLU A 253 -24.98 -1.75 -3.80
N ILE A 254 -26.10 -1.29 -4.40
CA ILE A 254 -26.66 0.04 -4.16
C ILE A 254 -27.14 0.15 -2.70
N ASP A 255 -27.87 -0.85 -2.21
CA ASP A 255 -28.38 -0.88 -0.85
C ASP A 255 -27.24 -0.86 0.17
N TRP A 256 -26.17 -1.65 -0.08
CA TRP A 256 -24.97 -1.63 0.75
C TRP A 256 -24.25 -0.27 0.75
N LEU A 257 -24.08 0.36 -0.41
CA LEU A 257 -23.48 1.70 -0.50
C LEU A 257 -24.33 2.79 0.17
N ASN A 258 -25.65 2.63 0.21
CA ASN A 258 -26.59 3.55 0.85
C ASN A 258 -26.70 3.36 2.36
N ASP A 259 -26.32 2.20 2.90
CA ASP A 259 -26.26 1.92 4.33
C ASP A 259 -25.03 2.56 4.99
N THR A 260 -25.00 3.90 4.96
CA THR A 260 -23.85 4.68 5.44
C THR A 260 -23.57 4.53 6.92
N ASP A 261 -24.50 4.00 7.71
CA ASP A 261 -24.29 3.77 9.14
C ASP A 261 -23.45 2.50 9.33
N ASN A 262 -23.71 1.44 8.55
CA ASN A 262 -23.05 0.14 8.70
C ASN A 262 -21.88 -0.12 7.72
N LEU A 263 -21.64 0.78 6.75
CA LEU A 263 -20.45 0.66 5.90
C LEU A 263 -19.15 0.64 6.72
N PRO A 264 -18.14 -0.14 6.32
CA PRO A 264 -16.82 -0.05 6.94
C PRO A 264 -16.21 1.33 6.63
N MET A 265 -15.42 1.86 7.57
CA MET A 265 -14.87 3.22 7.47
C MET A 265 -14.03 3.44 6.21
N TRP A 266 -13.29 2.43 5.77
CA TRP A 266 -12.48 2.50 4.54
C TRP A 266 -13.35 2.62 3.29
N ALA A 267 -14.57 2.07 3.26
CA ALA A 267 -15.48 2.20 2.12
C ALA A 267 -16.08 3.61 2.07
N LYS A 268 -16.41 4.19 3.24
CA LYS A 268 -16.91 5.57 3.36
C LYS A 268 -15.91 6.60 2.83
N SER A 269 -14.61 6.34 2.97
CA SER A 269 -13.56 7.29 2.55
C SER A 269 -13.33 7.34 1.03
N GLN A 270 -13.90 6.41 0.24
CA GLN A 270 -13.69 6.33 -1.21
C GLN A 270 -14.55 7.29 -2.05
N GLY A 271 -15.39 8.10 -1.39
CA GLY A 271 -16.38 8.95 -2.05
C GLY A 271 -17.55 8.10 -2.53
N LEU A 272 -18.61 8.03 -1.72
CA LEU A 272 -19.81 7.29 -2.07
C LEU A 272 -20.49 7.94 -3.28
N PRO A 273 -21.07 7.15 -4.20
CA PRO A 273 -21.84 7.72 -5.30
C PRO A 273 -22.97 8.58 -4.74
N ALA A 274 -23.34 9.63 -5.48
CA ALA A 274 -24.50 10.44 -5.11
C ALA A 274 -25.72 9.52 -4.98
N LYS A 275 -26.51 9.67 -3.90
CA LYS A 275 -27.75 8.90 -3.72
C LYS A 275 -28.58 9.02 -5.00
N PRO A 276 -29.02 7.91 -5.62
CA PRO A 276 -29.98 7.98 -6.70
C PRO A 276 -31.17 8.80 -6.21
N GLN A 277 -31.54 9.86 -6.94
CA GLN A 277 -32.84 10.46 -6.75
C GLN A 277 -33.85 9.39 -7.14
N LEU A 278 -34.48 8.77 -6.15
CA LEU A 278 -35.64 7.92 -6.38
C LEU A 278 -36.70 8.80 -7.03
N GLU A 279 -37.05 8.52 -8.29
CA GLU A 279 -38.23 9.07 -8.98
C GLU A 279 -39.52 8.55 -8.35
#